data_AF-A0A2G6GNM2-F1
#
_entry.id   AF-A0A2G6GNM2-F1
#
_cell.length_a   1.000
_cell.length_b   1.000
_cell.length_c   1.000
_cell.angle_alpha   90.00
_cell.angle_beta   90.00
_cell.angle_gamma   90.00
#
_symmetry.space_group_name_H-M   'P 1'
#
loop_
_entity.id
_entity.type
_entity.pdbx_description
1 polymer ?
#
loop_
_entity_poly.entity_id
_entity_poly.type
_entity_poly.pdbx_seq_one_letter_code
_entity_poly.pdbx_strand_id
1 'polypeptide(L)'
;MIKIKCVFPKDYYLLRKVNIKTSNKTIAYIGHNEVVDIDEAGEYIEFKLDYHKAKIKVPDLKTAKYLILYFNFRNNFPFSVTDIMFKNSLCAKFVDVSEFNSFSESFYKQRPSEPMTFNNTSVYTILAALLILGQFLLVPFLNFNNSNSTNDFIFFIGIVSFIGFLLTIVNRNNIANKQYYIRILAFGIMSILLLTYIKYDIIFKAISIILALSIVLISTNKLLNISRKKSRHNL
;
A
#
# COMPACT_ATOMS: atom_id res chain seq x y z
N MET A 1 -4.29 -12.68 -36.30
CA MET A 1 -4.98 -12.96 -35.03
C MET A 1 -4.04 -12.82 -33.85
N ILE A 2 -4.25 -11.81 -33.01
CA ILE A 2 -3.56 -11.57 -31.73
C ILE A 2 -4.57 -11.83 -30.62
N LYS A 3 -4.21 -12.70 -29.67
CA LYS A 3 -5.00 -12.95 -28.45
C LYS A 3 -4.59 -11.96 -27.38
N ILE A 4 -5.54 -11.20 -26.86
CA ILE A 4 -5.32 -10.21 -25.81
C ILE A 4 -6.01 -10.69 -24.53
N LYS A 5 -5.28 -10.71 -23.42
CA LYS A 5 -5.81 -11.00 -22.09
C LYS A 5 -5.61 -9.81 -21.17
N CYS A 6 -6.64 -9.43 -20.42
CA CYS A 6 -6.55 -8.32 -19.47
C CYS A 6 -6.69 -8.81 -18.04
N VAL A 7 -5.75 -8.44 -17.17
CA VAL A 7 -5.79 -8.78 -15.74
C VAL A 7 -5.59 -7.52 -14.92
N PHE A 8 -6.59 -7.20 -14.10
CA PHE A 8 -6.60 -6.06 -13.20
C PHE A 8 -6.10 -6.47 -11.81
N PRO A 9 -5.58 -5.52 -11.01
CA PRO A 9 -5.33 -5.75 -9.59
C PRO A 9 -6.63 -6.04 -8.84
N LYS A 10 -6.54 -6.93 -7.85
CA LYS A 10 -7.66 -7.59 -7.15
C LYS A 10 -8.86 -6.73 -6.74
N ASP A 11 -8.67 -5.45 -6.41
CA ASP A 11 -9.75 -4.58 -5.91
C ASP A 11 -10.07 -3.39 -6.82
N TYR A 12 -9.34 -3.21 -7.94
CA TYR A 12 -9.51 -2.04 -8.80
C TYR A 12 -9.97 -2.43 -10.19
N TYR A 13 -10.86 -1.62 -10.76
CA TYR A 13 -11.30 -1.71 -12.15
C TYR A 13 -12.01 -3.00 -12.56
N LEU A 14 -12.34 -3.92 -11.63
CA LEU A 14 -12.98 -5.21 -11.93
C LEU A 14 -14.25 -5.12 -12.81
N LEU A 15 -15.04 -4.04 -12.65
CA LEU A 15 -16.28 -3.81 -13.40
C LEU A 15 -16.07 -2.95 -14.66
N ARG A 16 -14.85 -2.51 -14.92
CA ARG A 16 -14.52 -1.64 -16.05
C ARG A 16 -13.99 -2.47 -17.22
N LYS A 17 -14.03 -1.88 -18.42
CA LYS A 17 -13.49 -2.48 -19.64
C LYS A 17 -12.48 -1.55 -20.28
N VAL A 18 -11.35 -2.12 -20.72
CA VAL A 18 -10.34 -1.41 -21.50
C VAL A 18 -10.82 -1.31 -22.94
N ASN A 19 -10.80 -0.10 -23.48
CA ASN A 19 -11.10 0.16 -24.88
C ASN A 19 -9.87 -0.14 -25.72
N ILE A 20 -10.00 -1.05 -26.68
CA ILE A 20 -8.94 -1.40 -27.62
C ILE A 20 -9.19 -0.65 -28.93
N LYS A 21 -8.18 0.10 -29.38
CA LYS A 21 -8.26 0.94 -30.57
C LYS A 21 -7.13 0.63 -31.55
N THR A 22 -7.49 0.66 -32.83
CA THR A 22 -6.57 0.60 -33.95
C THR A 22 -6.88 1.78 -34.87
N SER A 23 -5.88 2.57 -35.25
CA SER A 23 -6.08 3.74 -36.13
C SER A 23 -7.21 4.67 -35.67
N ASN A 24 -7.24 4.99 -34.37
CA ASN A 24 -8.27 5.80 -33.68
C ASN A 24 -9.71 5.24 -33.64
N LYS A 25 -9.99 4.07 -34.22
CA LYS A 25 -11.29 3.39 -34.11
C LYS A 25 -11.25 2.35 -33.00
N THR A 26 -12.30 2.32 -32.17
CA THR A 26 -12.47 1.27 -31.16
C THR A 26 -12.90 -0.01 -31.86
N ILE A 27 -12.12 -1.08 -31.66
CA ILE A 27 -12.36 -2.38 -32.30
C ILE A 27 -12.93 -3.40 -31.31
N ALA A 28 -12.59 -3.28 -30.02
CA ALA A 28 -13.06 -4.19 -28.99
C ALA A 28 -13.00 -3.56 -27.60
N TYR A 29 -13.64 -4.25 -26.65
CA TYR A 29 -13.59 -3.97 -25.23
C TYR A 29 -13.16 -5.24 -24.51
N ILE A 30 -12.29 -5.12 -23.51
CA ILE A 30 -11.81 -6.26 -22.72
C ILE A 30 -11.91 -5.95 -21.23
N GLY A 31 -12.61 -6.82 -20.50
CA GLY A 31 -12.77 -6.79 -19.06
C GLY A 31 -11.75 -7.66 -18.32
N HIS A 32 -11.91 -7.75 -17.01
CA HIS A 32 -11.02 -8.53 -16.15
C HIS A 32 -11.09 -10.04 -16.46
N ASN A 33 -9.93 -10.67 -16.64
CA ASN A 33 -9.76 -12.09 -16.97
C ASN A 33 -10.46 -12.53 -18.27
N GLU A 34 -10.90 -11.57 -19.09
CA GLU A 34 -11.42 -11.85 -20.43
C GLU A 34 -10.27 -12.02 -21.43
N VAL A 35 -10.56 -12.74 -22.51
CA VAL A 35 -9.68 -12.89 -23.67
C VAL A 35 -10.41 -12.43 -24.91
N VAL A 36 -9.76 -11.62 -25.73
CA VAL A 36 -10.30 -11.11 -27.00
C VAL A 36 -9.30 -11.40 -28.11
N ASP A 37 -9.81 -11.92 -29.22
CA ASP A 37 -9.04 -12.17 -30.43
C ASP A 37 -9.20 -10.99 -31.40
N ILE A 38 -8.09 -10.51 -31.96
CA ILE A 38 -8.07 -9.37 -32.91
C ILE A 38 -7.37 -9.80 -34.19
N ASP A 39 -8.09 -9.73 -35.31
CA ASP A 39 -7.57 -10.14 -36.61
C ASP A 39 -6.82 -9.02 -37.34
N GLU A 40 -7.29 -7.78 -37.21
CA GLU A 40 -6.70 -6.60 -37.84
C GLU A 40 -5.93 -5.75 -36.85
N ALA A 41 -4.67 -6.12 -36.65
CA ALA A 41 -3.72 -5.30 -35.93
C ALA A 41 -2.99 -4.42 -36.95
N GLY A 42 -3.25 -3.10 -36.93
CA GLY A 42 -2.44 -2.13 -37.66
C GLY A 42 -1.02 -2.05 -37.09
N GLU A 43 -0.24 -1.02 -37.46
CA GLU A 43 1.13 -0.85 -36.94
C GLU A 43 1.15 -0.69 -35.41
N TYR A 44 0.10 -0.12 -34.82
CA TYR A 44 -0.04 0.10 -33.39
C TYR A 44 -1.41 -0.32 -32.88
N ILE A 45 -1.45 -0.82 -31.64
CA ILE A 45 -2.67 -1.01 -30.86
C ILE A 45 -2.61 -0.06 -29.66
N GLU A 46 -3.69 0.69 -29.47
CA GLU A 46 -3.89 1.60 -28.36
C GLU A 46 -4.93 1.06 -27.39
N PHE A 47 -4.62 1.11 -26.10
CA PHE A 47 -5.46 0.66 -25.00
C PHE A 47 -5.79 1.86 -24.14
N LYS A 48 -7.07 2.05 -23.81
CA LYS A 48 -7.50 3.15 -22.94
C LYS A 48 -8.49 2.66 -21.89
N LEU A 49 -8.21 3.02 -20.63
CA LEU A 49 -9.15 2.90 -19.52
C LEU A 49 -9.08 4.18 -18.69
N ASP A 50 -10.16 4.96 -18.68
CA ASP A 50 -10.21 6.27 -18.02
C ASP A 50 -9.05 7.19 -18.46
N TYR A 51 -8.15 7.55 -17.54
CA TYR A 51 -6.92 8.32 -17.83
C TYR A 51 -5.71 7.45 -18.16
N HIS A 52 -5.78 6.13 -17.94
CA HIS A 52 -4.72 5.20 -18.28
C HIS A 52 -4.71 4.88 -19.78
N LYS A 53 -3.53 4.93 -20.39
CA LYS A 53 -3.32 4.73 -21.82
C LYS A 53 -2.06 3.90 -22.07
N ALA A 54 -2.16 2.85 -22.87
CA ALA A 54 -0.99 2.13 -23.35
C ALA A 54 -1.00 2.11 -24.88
N LYS A 55 0.16 2.24 -25.50
CA LYS A 55 0.33 2.11 -26.94
C LYS A 55 1.49 1.16 -27.20
N ILE A 56 1.26 0.15 -28.01
CA ILE A 56 2.28 -0.84 -28.35
C ILE A 56 2.40 -0.96 -29.86
N LYS A 57 3.63 -1.06 -30.35
CA LYS A 57 3.90 -1.40 -31.75
C LYS A 57 3.71 -2.89 -31.93
N VAL A 58 2.97 -3.28 -32.96
CA VAL A 58 2.76 -4.69 -33.29
C VAL A 58 4.01 -5.16 -34.04
N PRO A 59 4.79 -6.12 -33.49
CA PRO A 59 5.89 -6.73 -34.22
C PRO A 59 5.33 -7.51 -35.41
N ASP A 60 6.16 -7.79 -36.42
CA ASP A 60 5.75 -8.57 -37.59
C ASP A 60 4.93 -9.81 -37.16
N LEU A 61 3.70 -9.90 -37.70
CA LEU A 61 2.61 -10.80 -37.33
C LEU A 61 2.96 -12.31 -37.33
N LYS A 62 4.18 -12.68 -37.74
CA LYS A 62 4.67 -14.06 -37.76
C LYS A 62 5.02 -14.59 -36.37
N THR A 63 5.40 -13.75 -35.41
CA THR A 63 5.89 -14.20 -34.09
C THR A 63 5.01 -13.78 -32.91
N ALA A 64 4.33 -12.65 -32.99
CA ALA A 64 3.62 -12.06 -31.86
C ALA A 64 2.12 -12.45 -31.84
N LYS A 65 1.78 -13.55 -31.16
CA LYS A 65 0.39 -14.08 -31.10
C LYS A 65 -0.36 -13.75 -29.81
N TYR A 66 0.34 -13.43 -28.71
CA TYR A 66 -0.27 -13.27 -27.39
C TYR A 66 0.18 -11.98 -26.73
N LEU A 67 -0.78 -11.22 -26.22
CA LEU A 67 -0.56 -9.95 -25.55
C LEU A 67 -1.29 -9.92 -24.21
N ILE A 68 -0.61 -9.43 -23.19
CA ILE A 68 -1.17 -9.23 -21.85
C ILE A 68 -1.28 -7.74 -21.57
N LEU A 69 -2.45 -7.35 -21.07
CA LEU A 69 -2.72 -6.05 -20.48
C LEU A 69 -2.76 -6.18 -18.96
N TYR A 70 -1.94 -5.37 -18.30
CA TYR A 70 -1.82 -5.36 -16.85
C TYR A 70 -1.44 -3.96 -16.39
N PHE A 71 -1.58 -3.71 -15.11
CA PHE A 71 -1.14 -2.49 -14.47
C PHE A 71 0.20 -2.71 -13.76
N ASN A 72 1.11 -1.75 -13.89
CA ASN A 72 2.37 -1.74 -13.16
C ASN A 72 2.34 -0.67 -12.07
N PHE A 73 2.12 -1.10 -10.83
CA PHE A 73 2.13 -0.22 -9.65
C PHE A 73 3.35 -0.49 -8.78
N ARG A 74 3.81 0.54 -8.07
CA ARG A 74 4.76 0.34 -6.98
C ARG A 74 4.04 -0.37 -5.83
N ASN A 75 4.63 -1.47 -5.34
CA ASN A 75 4.06 -2.33 -4.28
C ASN A 75 4.04 -1.70 -2.88
N ASN A 76 4.50 -0.46 -2.70
CA ASN A 76 4.61 0.18 -1.39
C ASN A 76 3.56 1.26 -1.22
N PHE A 77 2.85 1.27 -0.10
CA PHE A 77 2.07 2.44 0.32
C PHE A 77 3.01 3.62 0.65
N PRO A 78 2.65 4.88 0.33
CA PRO A 78 1.43 5.33 -0.36
C PRO A 78 1.52 5.27 -1.89
N PHE A 79 2.65 4.87 -2.45
CA PHE A 79 2.91 4.92 -3.89
C PHE A 79 1.96 4.06 -4.72
N SER A 80 1.49 2.93 -4.19
CA SER A 80 0.46 2.10 -4.85
C SER A 80 -0.81 2.90 -5.12
N VAL A 81 -1.31 3.65 -4.13
CA VAL A 81 -2.52 4.47 -4.25
C VAL A 81 -2.30 5.62 -5.21
N THR A 82 -1.15 6.28 -5.15
CA THR A 82 -0.82 7.37 -6.09
C THR A 82 -0.68 6.87 -7.52
N ASP A 83 -0.09 5.68 -7.72
CA ASP A 83 0.09 5.09 -9.04
C ASP A 83 -1.23 4.60 -9.64
N ILE A 84 -2.15 4.18 -8.78
CA ILE A 84 -3.52 3.89 -9.18
C ILE A 84 -4.17 5.18 -9.63
N MET A 85 -4.29 6.21 -8.79
CA MET A 85 -5.14 7.38 -9.04
C MET A 85 -4.59 8.43 -10.02
N PHE A 86 -3.27 8.62 -10.08
CA PHE A 86 -2.69 9.79 -10.77
C PHE A 86 -1.68 9.44 -11.85
N LYS A 87 -1.16 8.21 -11.85
CA LYS A 87 -0.14 7.78 -12.82
C LYS A 87 -0.75 6.90 -13.89
N ASN A 88 -0.31 7.10 -15.12
CA ASN A 88 -0.57 6.12 -16.17
C ASN A 88 0.23 4.82 -15.90
N SER A 89 -0.47 3.81 -15.37
CA SER A 89 0.10 2.52 -14.96
C SER A 89 -0.33 1.35 -15.85
N LEU A 90 -1.18 1.57 -16.85
CA LEU A 90 -1.57 0.53 -17.81
C LEU A 90 -0.37 0.19 -18.71
N CYS A 91 -0.06 -1.10 -18.81
CA CYS A 91 1.03 -1.66 -19.59
C CYS A 91 0.51 -2.77 -20.51
N ALA A 92 1.18 -2.92 -21.64
CA ALA A 92 0.96 -3.99 -22.60
C ALA A 92 2.29 -4.69 -22.86
N LYS A 93 2.30 -6.03 -22.88
CA LYS A 93 3.50 -6.82 -23.18
C LYS A 93 3.12 -8.02 -24.05
N PHE A 94 3.94 -8.28 -25.08
CA PHE A 94 3.87 -9.53 -25.82
C PHE A 94 4.56 -10.65 -25.07
N VAL A 95 3.92 -11.81 -25.06
CA VAL A 95 4.35 -12.97 -24.27
C VAL A 95 4.20 -14.26 -25.08
N ASP A 96 4.74 -15.35 -24.54
CA ASP A 96 4.49 -16.68 -25.10
C ASP A 96 3.16 -17.29 -24.60
N VAL A 97 2.81 -18.46 -25.14
CA VAL A 97 1.58 -19.19 -24.77
C VAL A 97 1.57 -19.55 -23.28
N SER A 98 2.73 -19.89 -22.71
CA SER A 98 2.85 -20.38 -21.34
C SER A 98 2.60 -19.27 -20.33
N GLU A 99 3.20 -18.10 -20.55
CA GLU A 99 3.01 -16.89 -19.76
C GLU A 99 1.57 -16.39 -19.94
N PHE A 100 1.02 -16.40 -21.16
CA PHE A 100 -0.38 -16.01 -21.40
C PHE A 100 -1.40 -16.83 -20.59
N ASN A 101 -1.24 -18.16 -20.59
CA ASN A 101 -2.14 -19.06 -19.88
C ASN A 101 -1.99 -18.95 -18.36
N SER A 102 -0.75 -18.81 -17.87
CA SER A 102 -0.46 -18.75 -16.43
C SER A 102 -0.64 -17.36 -15.81
N PHE A 103 -0.67 -16.28 -16.61
CA PHE A 103 -0.82 -14.93 -16.09
C PHE A 103 -2.18 -14.76 -15.43
N SER A 104 -2.18 -14.39 -14.16
CA SER A 104 -3.39 -14.23 -13.36
C SER A 104 -3.19 -13.15 -12.31
N GLU A 105 -4.22 -12.90 -11.51
CA GLU A 105 -4.14 -12.00 -10.37
C GLU A 105 -2.99 -12.33 -9.39
N SER A 106 -2.45 -13.56 -9.43
CA SER A 106 -1.26 -13.90 -8.64
C SER A 106 -0.05 -13.02 -8.93
N PHE A 107 0.02 -12.41 -10.11
CA PHE A 107 1.02 -11.40 -10.46
C PHE A 107 0.98 -10.19 -9.52
N TYR A 108 -0.22 -9.80 -9.07
CA TYR A 108 -0.42 -8.68 -8.15
C TYR A 108 -0.36 -9.05 -6.68
N LYS A 109 -0.19 -10.34 -6.33
CA LYS A 109 -0.08 -10.74 -4.93
C LYS A 109 1.15 -10.06 -4.35
N GLN A 110 0.92 -8.99 -3.59
CA GLN A 110 1.89 -8.36 -2.73
C GLN A 110 2.31 -9.40 -1.70
N ARG A 111 3.39 -10.14 -1.98
CA ARG A 111 4.13 -10.77 -0.90
C ARG A 111 4.90 -9.64 -0.24
N PRO A 112 4.63 -9.28 1.03
CA PRO A 112 5.55 -8.42 1.74
C PRO A 112 6.94 -9.00 1.59
N SER A 113 7.93 -8.18 1.22
CA SER A 113 9.30 -8.64 0.92
C SER A 113 9.85 -9.50 2.05
N GLU A 114 9.43 -9.20 3.28
CA GLU A 114 9.45 -10.09 4.44
C GLU A 114 8.18 -9.78 5.27
N PRO A 115 7.25 -10.73 5.44
CA PRO A 115 6.09 -10.53 6.31
C PRO A 115 6.56 -10.21 7.72
N MET A 116 5.83 -9.34 8.42
CA MET A 116 6.14 -9.06 9.81
C MET A 116 5.99 -10.32 10.65
N THR A 117 7.06 -10.71 11.35
CA THR A 117 7.00 -11.73 12.39
C THR A 117 6.80 -11.08 13.75
N PHE A 118 5.71 -11.43 14.43
CA PHE A 118 5.48 -10.99 15.80
C PHE A 118 6.45 -11.72 16.73
N ASN A 119 7.29 -10.96 17.41
CA ASN A 119 8.10 -11.44 18.52
C ASN A 119 7.71 -10.68 19.80
N ASN A 120 8.31 -11.03 20.93
CA ASN A 120 8.04 -10.39 22.22
C ASN A 120 8.25 -8.86 22.16
N THR A 121 9.21 -8.38 21.37
CA THR A 121 9.45 -6.94 21.17
C THR A 121 8.28 -6.27 20.42
N SER A 122 7.70 -6.94 19.43
CA SER A 122 6.51 -6.46 18.70
C SER A 122 5.29 -6.38 19.63
N VAL A 123 5.11 -7.39 20.49
CA VAL A 123 4.02 -7.39 21.49
C VAL A 123 4.19 -6.24 22.47
N TYR A 124 5.41 -6.05 23.01
CA TYR A 124 5.72 -4.92 23.89
C TYR A 124 5.42 -3.56 23.25
N THR A 125 5.89 -3.34 22.02
CA THR A 125 5.67 -2.08 21.30
C THR A 125 4.18 -1.81 21.04
N ILE A 126 3.40 -2.87 20.77
CA ILE A 126 1.94 -2.76 20.61
C ILE A 126 1.26 -2.42 21.92
N LEU A 127 1.61 -3.08 23.01
CA LEU A 127 1.04 -2.79 24.33
C LEU A 127 1.36 -1.37 24.77
N ALA A 128 2.62 -0.94 24.62
CA ALA A 128 3.04 0.43 24.93
C ALA A 128 2.26 1.45 24.07
N ALA A 129 2.06 1.17 22.79
CA ALA A 129 1.29 2.04 21.90
C ALA A 129 -0.20 2.09 22.29
N LEU A 130 -0.80 0.95 22.63
CA LEU A 130 -2.18 0.87 23.11
C LEU A 130 -2.38 1.62 24.43
N LEU A 131 -1.42 1.57 25.34
CA LEU A 131 -1.48 2.34 26.59
C LEU A 131 -1.48 3.85 26.32
N ILE A 132 -0.59 4.32 25.44
CA ILE A 132 -0.54 5.75 25.05
C ILE A 132 -1.82 6.15 24.31
N LEU A 133 -2.34 5.31 23.40
CA LEU A 133 -3.62 5.55 22.72
C LEU A 133 -4.77 5.64 23.71
N GLY A 134 -4.81 4.74 24.69
CA GLY A 134 -5.79 4.76 25.77
C GLY A 134 -5.77 6.09 26.52
N GLN A 135 -4.58 6.65 26.78
CA GLN A 135 -4.47 7.98 27.38
C GLN A 135 -5.12 9.05 26.50
N PHE A 136 -4.85 9.09 25.19
CA PHE A 136 -5.44 10.08 24.28
C PHE A 136 -6.96 9.96 24.17
N LEU A 137 -7.49 8.74 24.20
CA LEU A 137 -8.94 8.49 24.22
C LEU A 137 -9.59 8.92 25.53
N LEU A 138 -8.84 8.89 26.64
CA LEU A 138 -9.32 9.29 27.97
C LEU A 138 -9.18 10.79 28.25
N VAL A 139 -8.46 11.55 27.40
CA VAL A 139 -8.24 13.00 27.57
C VAL A 139 -9.54 13.79 27.85
N PRO A 140 -10.66 13.58 27.12
CA PRO A 140 -11.90 14.31 27.39
C PRO A 140 -12.47 14.05 28.79
N PHE A 141 -12.28 12.84 29.32
CA PHE A 141 -12.78 12.45 30.64
C PHE A 141 -11.86 12.94 31.76
N LEU A 142 -10.54 12.89 31.55
CA LEU A 142 -9.54 13.31 32.53
C LEU A 142 -9.46 14.84 32.67
N ASN A 143 -9.83 15.59 31.62
CA ASN A 143 -9.78 17.04 31.58
C ASN A 143 -11.16 17.68 31.39
N PHE A 144 -12.22 17.05 31.90
CA PHE A 144 -13.62 17.48 31.72
C PHE A 144 -13.87 18.95 32.10
N ASN A 145 -13.14 19.46 33.12
CA ASN A 145 -13.27 20.84 33.59
C ASN A 145 -12.54 21.88 32.72
N ASN A 146 -11.75 21.43 31.73
CA ASN A 146 -10.99 22.27 30.81
C ASN A 146 -11.44 21.98 29.37
N SER A 147 -12.67 22.34 29.04
CA SER A 147 -13.17 22.28 27.66
C SER A 147 -12.34 23.22 26.78
N ASN A 148 -11.35 22.66 26.10
CA ASN A 148 -10.44 23.38 25.23
C ASN A 148 -10.31 22.61 23.92
N SER A 149 -10.29 23.32 22.79
CA SER A 149 -10.18 22.74 21.44
C SER A 149 -8.96 21.84 21.28
N THR A 150 -7.91 22.05 22.08
CA THR A 150 -6.74 21.18 22.16
C THR A 150 -7.09 19.76 22.63
N ASN A 151 -7.99 19.61 23.60
CA ASN A 151 -8.38 18.29 24.12
C ASN A 151 -9.20 17.51 23.08
N ASP A 152 -10.10 18.19 22.37
CA ASP A 152 -10.89 17.60 21.28
C ASP A 152 -10.00 17.15 20.12
N PHE A 153 -8.99 17.94 19.79
CA PHE A 153 -8.00 17.60 18.76
C PHE A 153 -7.18 16.36 19.15
N ILE A 154 -6.70 16.30 20.40
CA ILE A 154 -5.94 15.15 20.91
C ILE A 154 -6.80 13.89 20.93
N PHE A 155 -8.05 14.00 21.35
CA PHE A 155 -9.02 12.91 21.32
C PHE A 155 -9.27 12.41 19.89
N PHE A 156 -9.50 13.33 18.95
CA PHE A 156 -9.69 12.99 17.53
C PHE A 156 -8.46 12.25 16.97
N ILE A 157 -7.25 12.74 17.23
CA ILE A 157 -6.02 12.03 16.84
C ILE A 157 -5.95 10.67 17.52
N GLY A 158 -6.34 10.57 18.80
CA GLY A 158 -6.45 9.31 19.53
C GLY A 158 -7.32 8.28 18.81
N ILE A 159 -8.53 8.68 18.37
CA ILE A 159 -9.45 7.81 17.61
C ILE A 159 -8.84 7.37 16.28
N VAL A 160 -8.37 8.33 15.47
CA VAL A 160 -7.82 8.03 14.13
C VAL A 160 -6.60 7.11 14.26
N SER A 161 -5.74 7.38 15.24
CA SER A 161 -4.57 6.56 15.51
C SER A 161 -4.94 5.18 16.02
N PHE A 162 -5.96 5.06 16.87
CA PHE A 162 -6.47 3.78 17.35
C PHE A 162 -6.99 2.91 16.20
N ILE A 163 -7.81 3.47 15.31
CA ILE A 163 -8.30 2.77 14.11
C ILE A 163 -7.13 2.36 13.22
N GLY A 164 -6.17 3.26 12.97
CA GLY A 164 -4.97 2.96 12.18
C GLY A 164 -4.11 1.85 12.79
N PHE A 165 -4.00 1.81 14.12
CA PHE A 165 -3.27 0.78 14.84
C PHE A 165 -4.00 -0.58 14.78
N LEU A 166 -5.32 -0.57 14.93
CA LEU A 166 -6.15 -1.78 14.83
C LEU A 166 -6.08 -2.39 13.43
N LEU A 167 -6.13 -1.57 12.38
CA LEU A 167 -5.91 -2.01 11.00
C LEU A 167 -4.51 -2.59 10.78
N THR A 168 -3.50 -2.07 11.48
CA THR A 168 -2.12 -2.60 11.44
C THR A 168 -2.03 -3.98 12.12
N ILE A 169 -2.74 -4.18 13.24
CA ILE A 169 -2.80 -5.48 13.93
C ILE A 169 -3.56 -6.53 13.11
N VAL A 170 -4.72 -6.16 12.56
CA VAL A 170 -5.55 -7.07 11.73
C VAL A 170 -4.80 -7.48 10.46
N ASN A 171 -4.15 -6.53 9.80
CA ASN A 171 -3.42 -6.79 8.55
C ASN A 171 -1.94 -7.18 8.75
N ARG A 172 -1.54 -7.60 9.96
CA ARG A 172 -0.13 -7.85 10.31
C ARG A 172 0.62 -8.78 9.35
N ASN A 173 -0.05 -9.82 8.85
CA ASN A 173 0.55 -10.81 7.95
C ASN A 173 0.79 -10.26 6.53
N ASN A 174 0.16 -9.13 6.19
CA ASN A 174 0.23 -8.50 4.87
C ASN A 174 1.11 -7.25 4.87
N ILE A 175 1.70 -6.88 6.01
CA ILE A 175 2.54 -5.69 6.14
C ILE A 175 4.02 -6.11 6.12
N ALA A 176 4.81 -5.44 5.28
CA ALA A 176 6.25 -5.65 5.26
C ALA A 176 6.88 -5.18 6.58
N ASN A 177 7.84 -5.94 7.10
CA ASN A 177 8.48 -5.68 8.39
C ASN A 177 9.01 -4.23 8.52
N LYS A 178 9.62 -3.70 7.45
CA LYS A 178 10.07 -2.30 7.38
C LYS A 178 8.92 -1.29 7.50
N GLN A 179 7.81 -1.53 6.80
CA GLN A 179 6.65 -0.63 6.81
C GLN A 179 5.98 -0.61 8.20
N TYR A 180 5.94 -1.75 8.88
CA TYR A 180 5.45 -1.83 10.25
C TYR A 180 6.25 -0.90 11.19
N TYR A 181 7.57 -1.05 11.26
CA TYR A 181 8.38 -0.24 12.17
C TYR A 181 8.37 1.26 11.80
N ILE A 182 8.18 1.63 10.54
CA ILE A 182 7.98 3.04 10.14
C ILE A 182 6.67 3.58 10.73
N ARG A 183 5.57 2.80 10.67
CA ARG A 183 4.28 3.22 11.24
C ARG A 183 4.35 3.37 12.76
N ILE A 184 4.99 2.40 13.44
CA ILE A 184 5.20 2.44 14.90
C ILE A 184 6.10 3.63 15.29
N LEU A 185 7.16 3.89 14.51
CA LEU A 185 8.04 5.04 14.73
C LEU A 185 7.28 6.37 14.59
N ALA A 186 6.49 6.51 13.52
CA ALA A 186 5.68 7.71 13.29
C ALA A 186 4.68 7.92 14.44
N PHE A 187 4.04 6.85 14.91
CA PHE A 187 3.17 6.90 16.09
C PHE A 187 3.93 7.34 17.35
N GLY A 188 5.13 6.80 17.61
CA GLY A 188 5.95 7.19 18.76
C GLY A 188 6.33 8.67 18.75
N ILE A 189 6.77 9.19 17.60
CA ILE A 189 7.11 10.62 17.43
C ILE A 189 5.87 11.51 17.63
N MET A 190 4.76 11.15 17.00
CA MET A 190 3.49 11.87 17.16
C MET A 190 3.03 11.87 18.62
N SER A 191 3.18 10.74 19.31
CA SER A 191 2.82 10.62 20.73
C SER A 191 3.64 11.55 21.61
N ILE A 192 4.95 11.64 21.40
CA ILE A 192 5.81 12.58 22.13
C ILE A 192 5.30 14.01 21.94
N LEU A 193 5.01 14.40 20.69
CA LEU A 193 4.47 15.73 20.39
C LEU A 193 3.15 15.99 21.11
N LEU A 194 2.17 15.08 21.02
CA LEU A 194 0.88 15.26 21.69
C LEU A 194 1.00 15.32 23.21
N LEU A 195 1.85 14.48 23.81
CA LEU A 195 2.08 14.46 25.26
C LEU A 195 2.64 15.81 25.77
N THR A 196 3.30 16.62 24.93
CA THR A 196 3.73 17.96 25.35
C THR A 196 2.54 18.89 25.62
N TYR A 197 1.44 18.75 24.87
CA TYR A 197 0.25 19.60 24.96
C TYR A 197 -0.74 19.14 26.04
N ILE A 198 -0.68 17.88 26.47
CA ILE A 198 -1.57 17.40 27.52
C ILE A 198 -1.07 17.88 28.89
N LYS A 199 -2.01 18.44 29.67
CA LYS A 199 -1.80 18.82 31.07
C LYS A 199 -2.03 17.61 31.97
N TYR A 200 -1.03 16.74 32.06
CA TYR A 200 -0.99 15.67 33.05
C TYR A 200 -0.17 16.06 34.27
N ASP A 201 -0.36 15.32 35.35
CA ASP A 201 0.59 15.28 36.45
C ASP A 201 2.01 14.99 35.91
N ILE A 202 3.02 15.59 36.53
CA ILE A 202 4.39 15.54 36.02
C ILE A 202 4.95 14.12 35.96
N ILE A 203 4.58 13.27 36.93
CA ILE A 203 5.00 11.87 36.99
C ILE A 203 4.36 11.09 35.85
N PHE A 204 3.04 11.27 35.67
CA PHE A 204 2.30 10.58 34.62
C PHE A 204 2.76 11.02 33.22
N LYS A 205 3.04 12.32 33.04
CA LYS A 205 3.61 12.86 31.80
C LYS A 205 4.99 12.29 31.52
N ALA A 206 5.87 12.22 32.52
CA ALA A 206 7.21 11.66 32.37
C ALA A 206 7.17 10.18 31.96
N ILE A 207 6.35 9.36 32.64
CA ILE A 207 6.17 7.93 32.31
C ILE A 207 5.70 7.76 30.87
N SER A 208 4.71 8.56 30.45
CA SER A 208 4.14 8.48 29.10
C SER A 208 5.15 8.88 28.03
N ILE A 209 5.97 9.89 28.29
CA ILE A 209 7.05 10.32 27.39
C ILE A 209 8.13 9.23 27.31
N ILE A 210 8.52 8.60 28.43
CA ILE A 210 9.50 7.50 28.45
C ILE A 210 8.97 6.31 27.64
N LEU A 211 7.70 5.95 27.80
CA LEU A 211 7.05 4.92 26.99
C LEU A 211 7.11 5.28 25.50
N ALA A 212 6.74 6.49 25.11
CA ALA A 212 6.78 6.92 23.71
C ALA A 212 8.21 6.92 23.14
N LEU A 213 9.20 7.36 23.92
CA LEU A 213 10.62 7.30 23.54
C LEU A 213 11.12 5.87 23.37
N SER A 214 10.71 4.94 24.24
CA SER A 214 11.08 3.53 24.12
C SER A 214 10.58 2.94 22.80
N ILE A 215 9.35 3.28 22.38
CA ILE A 215 8.77 2.87 21.10
C ILE A 215 9.63 3.41 19.94
N VAL A 216 10.02 4.68 20.01
CA VAL A 216 10.87 5.32 18.99
C VAL A 216 12.22 4.61 18.90
N LEU A 217 12.92 4.43 20.01
CA LEU A 217 14.25 3.80 20.06
C LEU A 217 14.24 2.35 19.56
N ILE A 218 13.24 1.57 19.98
CA ILE A 218 13.09 0.19 19.51
C ILE A 218 12.86 0.15 18.00
N SER A 219 11.98 1.03 17.49
CA SER A 219 11.61 1.07 16.08
C SER A 219 12.76 1.53 15.19
N THR A 220 13.52 2.55 15.60
CA THR A 220 14.71 3.02 14.86
C THR A 220 15.80 1.94 14.81
N ASN A 221 16.08 1.28 15.94
CA ASN A 221 17.06 0.19 15.99
C ASN A 221 16.66 -0.97 15.06
N LYS A 222 15.38 -1.36 15.05
CA LYS A 222 14.88 -2.40 14.12
C LYS A 222 15.01 -1.97 12.66
N LEU A 223 14.69 -0.72 12.32
CA LEU A 223 14.85 -0.20 10.96
C LEU A 223 16.32 -0.19 10.49
N LEU A 224 17.24 0.22 11.37
CA LEU A 224 18.68 0.20 11.08
C LEU A 224 19.18 -1.23 10.83
N ASN A 225 18.75 -2.19 11.64
CA ASN A 225 19.12 -3.60 11.47
C ASN A 225 18.56 -4.20 10.17
N ILE A 226 17.33 -3.85 9.78
CA ILE A 226 16.75 -4.24 8.49
C ILE A 226 17.57 -3.66 7.33
N SER A 227 17.98 -2.39 7.41
CA SER A 227 18.81 -1.74 6.38
C SER A 227 20.18 -2.42 6.23
N ARG A 228 20.85 -2.74 7.36
CA ARG A 228 22.15 -3.42 7.38
C ARG A 228 22.11 -4.84 6.82
N LYS A 229 21.04 -5.60 7.07
CA LYS A 229 20.88 -6.95 6.49
C LYS A 229 20.78 -6.90 4.96
N LYS A 230 20.08 -5.89 4.42
CA LYS A 230 19.94 -5.73 2.97
C LYS A 230 21.27 -5.39 2.27
N SER A 231 22.17 -4.65 2.91
CA SER A 231 23.48 -4.33 2.31
C SER A 231 24.44 -5.53 2.27
N ARG A 232 24.28 -6.49 3.19
CA ARG A 232 25.12 -7.70 3.26
C ARG A 232 24.73 -8.79 2.26
N HIS A 233 23.50 -8.78 1.74
CA HIS A 233 23.05 -9.71 0.71
C HIS A 233 23.30 -9.24 -0.73
N ASN A 234 23.77 -8.01 -0.90
CA ASN A 234 24.11 -7.41 -2.20
C ASN A 234 25.63 -7.32 -2.44
N LEU A 235 26.42 -7.98 -1.58
CA LEU A 235 27.87 -8.19 -1.69
C LEU A 235 28.11 -9.69 -1.88
#